data_AF-A0A7C5F6T9-F1
#
_entry.id   AF-A0A7C5F6T9-F1
#
_cell.length_a   1.000
_cell.length_b   1.000
_cell.length_c   1.000
_cell.angle_alpha   90.00
_cell.angle_beta   90.00
_cell.angle_gamma   90.00
#
_symmetry.space_group_name_H-M   'P 1'
#
loop_
_entity.id
_entity.type
_entity.pdbx_description
1 polymer ?
#
loop_
_entity_poly.entity_id
_entity_poly.type
_entity_poly.pdbx_seq_one_letter_code
_entity_poly.pdbx_strand_id
1 'polypeptide(L)' 'MYFLSDIDSKLLIKKLIPHSRKVGVSEDLRGWSWHKSPMKPYYDSEDIPMYLVCSKYCPTNRDVFLNRIKGIRGEVT' A
#
# COMPACT_ATOMS: atom_id res chain seq x y z
N MET A 1 16.75 27.95 -7.79
CA MET A 1 16.30 26.91 -8.77
C MET A 1 17.57 26.28 -9.33
N TYR A 2 17.74 24.96 -9.20
CA TYR A 2 18.94 24.27 -9.67
C TYR A 2 18.74 23.89 -11.14
N PHE A 3 19.46 24.53 -12.05
CA PHE A 3 19.42 24.23 -13.48
C PHE A 3 20.51 23.21 -13.82
N LEU A 4 20.19 22.26 -14.69
CA LEU A 4 21.16 21.28 -15.19
C LEU A 4 22.21 21.98 -16.03
N SER A 5 23.49 21.65 -15.83
CA SER A 5 24.54 22.08 -16.74
C SER A 5 24.42 21.36 -18.11
N ASP A 6 25.12 21.86 -19.13
CA ASP A 6 25.18 21.18 -20.43
C ASP A 6 25.74 19.76 -20.33
N ILE A 7 26.63 19.53 -19.37
CA ILE A 7 27.25 18.23 -19.10
C ILE A 7 26.21 17.29 -18.49
N ASP A 8 25.46 17.76 -17.50
CA ASP A 8 24.40 16.98 -16.85
C ASP A 8 23.29 16.63 -17.84
N SER A 9 22.92 17.58 -18.69
CA SER A 9 21.93 17.38 -19.76
C SER A 9 22.38 16.30 -20.74
N LYS A 10 23.66 16.31 -21.15
CA LYS A 10 24.23 15.26 -22.02
C LYS A 10 24.26 13.90 -21.33
N LEU A 11 24.66 13.84 -20.06
CA LEU A 11 24.71 12.59 -19.29
C LEU A 11 23.31 12.00 -19.09
N LEU A 12 22.33 12.84 -18.79
CA LEU A 12 20.94 12.45 -18.62
C LEU A 12 20.37 11.84 -19.90
N ILE A 13 20.51 12.54 -21.03
CA ILE A 13 19.92 12.12 -22.31
C ILE A 13 20.66 10.90 -22.89
N LYS A 14 22.00 10.89 -22.86
CA LYS A 14 22.78 9.84 -23.55
C LYS A 14 23.00 8.58 -22.72
N LYS A 15 22.94 8.67 -21.39
CA LYS A 15 23.28 7.55 -20.50
C LYS A 15 22.11 7.15 -19.61
N LEU A 16 21.62 8.06 -18.77
CA LEU A 16 20.66 7.72 -17.72
C LEU A 16 19.30 7.29 -18.30
N ILE A 17 18.75 8.04 -19.24
CA ILE A 17 17.46 7.70 -19.87
C ILE A 17 17.54 6.33 -20.59
N PRO A 18 18.50 6.08 -21.51
CA PRO A 18 18.63 4.77 -22.15
C PRO A 18 18.86 3.63 -21.16
N HIS A 19 19.63 3.87 -20.10
CA HIS A 19 19.88 2.87 -19.07
C HIS A 19 18.62 2.52 -18.28
N SER A 20 17.84 3.53 -17.85
CA SER A 20 16.58 3.31 -17.13
C SER A 20 15.58 2.47 -17.92
N ARG A 21 15.51 2.67 -19.25
CA ARG A 21 14.65 1.89 -20.15
C ARG A 21 15.08 0.43 -20.28
N LYS A 22 16.38 0.12 -20.10
CA LYS A 22 16.91 -1.26 -20.12
C LYS A 22 16.65 -1.99 -18.82
N VAL A 23 16.78 -1.31 -17.68
CA VAL A 23 16.54 -1.92 -16.35
C VAL A 23 15.05 -2.23 -16.16
N GLY A 24 14.17 -1.38 -16.70
CA GLY A 24 12.73 -1.52 -16.53
C GLY A 24 12.30 -1.26 -15.07
N VAL A 25 10.99 -1.34 -14.82
CA VAL A 25 10.46 -1.35 -13.46
C VAL A 25 10.39 -2.80 -13.00
N SER A 26 10.85 -3.09 -11.78
CA SER A 26 10.69 -4.40 -11.16
C SER A 26 9.23 -4.84 -11.22
N GLU A 27 8.97 -6.09 -11.59
CA GLU A 27 7.61 -6.63 -11.66
C GLU A 27 6.86 -6.51 -10.32
N ASP A 28 7.60 -6.54 -9.21
CA ASP A 28 7.08 -6.33 -7.86
C ASP A 28 6.46 -4.94 -7.65
N LEU A 29 6.87 -3.95 -8.46
CA LEU A 29 6.42 -2.56 -8.38
C LEU A 29 5.43 -2.19 -9.50
N ARG A 30 5.21 -3.08 -10.49
CA ARG A 30 4.33 -2.81 -11.64
C ARG A 30 2.85 -3.02 -11.35
N GLY A 31 2.48 -3.64 -10.22
CA GLY A 31 1.08 -3.84 -9.86
C GLY A 31 0.85 -4.93 -8.82
N TRP A 32 -0.41 -5.33 -8.69
CA TRP A 32 -0.86 -6.29 -7.69
C TRP A 32 -0.17 -7.63 -7.92
N SER A 33 0.72 -8.00 -6.99
CA SER A 33 1.46 -9.26 -6.99
C SER A 33 0.55 -10.41 -6.58
N TRP A 34 -0.41 -10.76 -7.44
CA TRP A 34 -1.32 -11.91 -7.27
C TRP A 34 -0.62 -13.28 -7.27
N HIS A 35 0.71 -13.33 -7.23
CA HIS A 35 1.45 -14.57 -7.03
C HIS A 35 2.21 -14.59 -5.69
N LYS A 36 2.21 -13.48 -4.94
CA LYS A 36 2.91 -13.33 -3.67
C LYS A 36 1.92 -13.15 -2.53
N SER A 37 2.19 -13.84 -1.41
CA SER A 37 1.44 -13.63 -0.17
C SER A 37 1.67 -12.19 0.34
N PRO A 38 0.67 -11.50 0.92
CA PRO A 38 -0.68 -11.99 1.24
C PRO A 38 -1.73 -11.51 0.22
N MET A 39 -2.19 -12.42 -0.64
CA MET A 39 -3.35 -12.15 -1.52
C MET A 39 -4.68 -12.13 -0.76
N LYS A 40 -4.67 -12.62 0.47
CA LYS A 40 -5.79 -12.64 1.41
C LYS A 40 -5.40 -11.79 2.63
N PRO A 41 -6.33 -11.04 3.24
CA PRO A 41 -6.07 -10.40 4.53
C PRO A 41 -5.46 -11.39 5.54
N TYR A 42 -4.55 -10.91 6.40
CA TYR A 42 -3.87 -11.74 7.41
C TYR A 42 -4.81 -12.47 8.38
N TYR A 43 -6.04 -11.98 8.52
CA TYR A 43 -7.07 -12.62 9.31
C TYR A 43 -7.97 -13.41 8.36
N ASP A 44 -7.90 -14.74 8.48
CA ASP A 44 -8.68 -15.67 7.68
C ASP A 44 -10.19 -15.57 7.94
N SER A 45 -10.53 -15.03 9.11
CA SER A 45 -11.86 -14.95 9.68
C SER A 45 -12.40 -13.52 9.58
N GLU A 46 -13.52 -13.43 8.86
CA GLU A 46 -14.53 -12.37 8.91
C GLU A 46 -14.49 -11.36 7.76
N ASP A 47 -15.47 -11.54 6.87
CA ASP A 47 -15.99 -10.47 6.03
C ASP A 47 -16.38 -9.31 6.94
N ILE A 48 -15.59 -8.23 6.92
CA ILE A 48 -15.90 -7.02 7.68
C ILE A 48 -17.01 -6.30 6.92
N PRO A 49 -18.24 -6.22 7.46
CA PRO A 49 -19.31 -5.51 6.78
C PRO A 49 -18.97 -4.01 6.70
N MET A 50 -19.29 -3.40 5.56
CA MET A 50 -18.93 -2.02 5.23
C MET A 50 -19.34 -1.02 6.32
N TYR A 51 -20.51 -1.22 6.95
CA TYR A 51 -21.02 -0.32 7.98
C TYR A 51 -20.07 -0.19 9.18
N LEU A 52 -19.30 -1.23 9.53
CA LEU A 52 -18.35 -1.15 10.65
C LEU A 52 -17.20 -0.21 10.34
N VAL A 53 -16.68 -0.27 9.11
CA VAL A 53 -15.59 0.59 8.64
C VAL A 53 -16.07 2.04 8.46
N CYS A 54 -17.31 2.22 7.99
CA CYS A 54 -17.86 3.54 7.69
C CYS A 54 -18.47 4.26 8.90
N SER A 55 -18.81 3.55 9.98
CA SER A 55 -19.50 4.13 11.15
C SER A 55 -18.74 5.28 11.80
N LYS A 56 -17.39 5.31 11.67
CA LYS A 56 -16.49 6.27 12.33
C LYS A 56 -16.72 6.41 13.84
N TYR A 57 -17.36 5.43 14.47
CA TYR A 57 -17.63 5.44 15.91
C TYR A 57 -16.33 5.52 16.71
N CYS A 58 -15.33 4.72 16.33
CA CYS A 58 -13.97 4.84 16.82
C CYS A 58 -13.07 5.44 15.72
N PRO A 59 -12.40 6.59 15.95
CA PRO A 59 -11.51 7.20 14.95
C PRO A 59 -10.37 6.29 14.49
N THR A 60 -10.00 5.31 15.32
CA THR A 60 -8.91 4.35 15.05
C THR A 60 -9.42 2.98 14.58
N ASN A 61 -10.73 2.78 14.46
CA ASN A 61 -11.36 1.48 14.17
C ASN A 61 -10.89 0.34 15.11
N ARG A 62 -10.45 0.69 16.33
CA ARG A 62 -9.97 -0.28 17.33
C ARG A 62 -11.10 -1.18 17.84
N ASP A 63 -12.30 -0.64 17.93
CA ASP A 63 -13.54 -1.34 18.21
C ASP A 63 -13.80 -2.51 17.24
N VAL A 64 -13.60 -2.27 15.94
CA VAL A 64 -13.75 -3.31 14.90
C VAL A 64 -12.76 -4.44 15.13
N PHE A 65 -11.49 -4.12 15.41
CA PHE A 65 -10.47 -5.12 15.71
C PHE A 65 -10.79 -5.93 16.99
N LEU A 66 -11.18 -5.24 18.06
CA LEU A 66 -11.52 -5.89 19.33
C LEU A 66 -12.71 -6.84 19.18
N ASN A 67 -13.74 -6.43 18.45
CA ASN A 67 -14.94 -7.21 18.25
C ASN A 67 -14.72 -8.38 17.26
N ARG A 68 -14.19 -8.08 16.06
CA ARG A 68 -14.10 -9.05 14.95
C ARG A 68 -12.90 -10.00 15.03
N ILE A 69 -11.77 -9.53 15.56
CA ILE A 69 -10.55 -10.34 15.61
C ILE A 69 -10.34 -10.91 17.01
N LYS A 70 -10.58 -10.12 18.06
CA LYS A 70 -10.38 -10.57 19.45
C LYS A 70 -11.65 -11.11 20.13
N GLY A 71 -12.84 -10.97 19.53
CA GLY A 71 -14.10 -11.44 20.10
C GLY A 71 -14.54 -10.72 21.38
N ILE A 72 -13.98 -9.55 21.68
CA ILE A 72 -14.26 -8.77 22.89
C ILE A 72 -15.49 -7.89 22.65
N ARG A 73 -16.49 -8.00 23.52
CA ARG A 73 -17.71 -7.18 23.49
C ARG A 73 -17.54 -5.94 24.37
N GLY A 74 -18.15 -4.83 23.96
CA GLY A 74 -18.18 -3.61 24.76
C GLY A 74 -19.09 -3.77 25.97
N GLU A 75 -18.70 -3.15 27.08
CA GLU A 75 -19.54 -3.02 28.28
C GLU A 75 -20.45 -1.80 28.14
N VAL A 76 -21.73 -1.96 28.51
CA VAL A 76 -22.67 -0.84 28.52
C VAL A 76 -22.42 -0.04 29.78
N THR A 77 -22.03 1.22 29.61
CA THR A 77 -21.87 2.21 30.70
C THR A 77 -23.11 3.07 30.81
#